data_AF-A0A077LV85-F1
#
_entry.id   AF-A0A077LV85-F1
#
_cell.length_a   1.000
_cell.length_b   1.000
_cell.length_c   1.000
_cell.angle_alpha   90.00
_cell.angle_beta   90.00
_cell.angle_gamma   90.00
#
_symmetry.space_group_name_H-M   'P 1'
#
loop_
_entity.id
_entity.type
_entity.pdbx_description
1 polymer ?
#
loop_
_entity_poly.entity_id
_entity_poly.type
_entity_poly.pdbx_seq_one_letter_code
_entity_poly.pdbx_strand_id
1 'polypeptide(L)'
;MAQPFGPVTVSRLKKEAPAVFAALDAGRQVLVSRHGTVVAQIDPPDPITDMEALVGFAVTGEIEGLNELTATTIGQGSPSRMVRSAEAGTPAYVTREGRLVGFLRTRAVEPFTLGAAWVEQQLSTYERDHPHATAEELDEVMDDLQERASNPAAAVGLHLADLAHAAPGRARTRVAALEIEVEDLVRSGRLSDAERAYRELFSTVGSVVDPTLTITVVRAIDTMGKAYAAHGDDEKTLTATAKALEFLSPPAPRSAETDS
;
A
#
# COMPACT_ATOMS: atom_id res chain seq x y z
N MET A 1 12.35 -12.15 -16.41
CA MET A 1 12.85 -11.17 -15.42
C MET A 1 14.21 -11.63 -14.91
N ALA A 2 15.16 -10.71 -14.68
CA ALA A 2 16.47 -11.07 -14.15
C ALA A 2 16.35 -11.47 -12.67
N GLN A 3 17.10 -12.48 -12.24
CA GLN A 3 17.07 -12.94 -10.85
C GLN A 3 17.54 -11.83 -9.90
N PRO A 4 16.83 -11.56 -8.78
CA PRO A 4 17.26 -10.54 -7.81
C PRO A 4 18.66 -10.84 -7.24
N PHE A 5 19.36 -9.82 -6.79
CA PHE A 5 20.63 -9.91 -6.09
C PHE A 5 20.42 -9.80 -4.57
N GLY A 6 21.11 -10.65 -3.80
CA GLY A 6 20.97 -10.71 -2.34
C GLY A 6 20.26 -11.97 -1.84
N PRO A 7 19.78 -11.99 -0.59
CA PRO A 7 19.66 -10.84 0.32
C PRO A 7 20.99 -10.35 0.89
N VAL A 8 21.24 -9.05 0.79
CA VAL A 8 22.41 -8.37 1.34
C VAL A 8 22.08 -7.87 2.74
N THR A 9 22.83 -8.27 3.76
CA THR A 9 22.58 -7.78 5.12
C THR A 9 22.95 -6.31 5.24
N VAL A 10 22.21 -5.52 6.03
CA VAL A 10 22.53 -4.10 6.27
C VAL A 10 23.98 -3.90 6.73
N SER A 11 24.51 -4.82 7.54
CA SER A 11 25.90 -4.81 7.99
C SER A 11 26.94 -5.08 6.90
N ARG A 12 26.54 -5.75 5.81
CA ARG A 12 27.40 -6.08 4.65
C ARG A 12 27.22 -5.12 3.49
N LEU A 13 26.16 -4.32 3.45
CA LEU A 13 25.87 -3.38 2.37
C LEU A 13 27.08 -2.51 1.98
N LYS A 14 27.83 -2.04 2.98
CA LYS A 14 29.07 -1.27 2.78
C LYS A 14 30.16 -2.06 2.06
N LYS A 15 30.37 -3.32 2.44
CA LYS A 15 31.38 -4.20 1.82
C LYS A 15 30.95 -4.69 0.44
N GLU A 16 29.65 -4.85 0.23
CA GLU A 16 29.06 -5.35 -1.01
C GLU A 16 28.62 -4.23 -1.96
N ALA A 17 28.89 -2.96 -1.64
CA ALA A 17 28.47 -1.81 -2.44
C ALA A 17 28.83 -1.93 -3.93
N PRO A 18 30.05 -2.36 -4.32
CA PRO A 18 30.37 -2.56 -5.74
C PRO A 18 29.47 -3.60 -6.43
N ALA A 19 29.14 -4.70 -5.74
CA ALA A 19 28.28 -5.76 -6.27
C ALA A 19 26.81 -5.33 -6.34
N VAL A 20 26.35 -4.57 -5.34
CA VAL A 20 25.02 -3.94 -5.32
C VAL A 20 24.85 -3.04 -6.54
N PHE A 21 25.79 -2.13 -6.79
CA PHE A 21 25.70 -1.25 -7.95
C PHE A 21 25.82 -1.99 -9.28
N ALA A 22 26.72 -2.99 -9.38
CA ALA A 22 26.79 -3.82 -10.57
C ALA A 22 25.49 -4.57 -10.87
N ALA A 23 24.76 -4.99 -9.83
CA ALA A 23 23.44 -5.61 -9.98
C ALA A 23 22.40 -4.60 -10.49
N LEU A 24 22.37 -3.38 -9.93
CA LEU A 24 21.46 -2.32 -10.36
C LEU A 24 21.74 -1.86 -11.80
N ASP A 25 23.02 -1.72 -12.17
CA ASP A 25 23.45 -1.40 -13.54
C ASP A 25 23.01 -2.49 -14.53
N ALA A 26 22.91 -3.75 -14.08
CA ALA A 26 22.38 -4.87 -14.85
C ALA A 26 20.83 -4.98 -14.82
N GLY A 27 20.13 -3.99 -14.26
CA GLY A 27 18.68 -3.97 -14.14
C GLY A 27 18.12 -5.01 -13.15
N ARG A 28 18.93 -5.45 -12.18
CA ARG A 28 18.52 -6.42 -11.15
C ARG A 28 18.11 -5.70 -9.88
N GLN A 29 17.00 -6.13 -9.30
CA GLN A 29 16.59 -5.73 -7.95
C GLN A 29 17.61 -6.22 -6.92
N VAL A 30 17.86 -5.42 -5.88
CA VAL A 30 18.71 -5.79 -4.74
C VAL A 30 17.86 -5.94 -3.48
N LEU A 31 17.87 -7.11 -2.86
CA LEU A 31 17.16 -7.38 -1.62
C LEU A 31 18.03 -7.03 -0.41
N VAL A 32 17.49 -6.28 0.55
CA VAL A 32 18.20 -5.83 1.75
C VAL A 32 17.61 -6.49 2.99
N SER A 33 18.44 -7.18 3.77
CA SER A 33 18.01 -7.90 4.97
C SER A 33 18.57 -7.35 6.27
N ARG A 34 17.77 -7.47 7.34
CA ARG A 34 18.17 -7.17 8.71
C ARG A 34 17.73 -8.33 9.60
N HIS A 35 18.66 -8.86 10.39
CA HIS A 35 18.43 -10.02 11.28
C HIS A 35 17.86 -11.26 10.56
N GLY A 36 18.24 -11.50 9.31
CA GLY A 36 17.78 -12.65 8.52
C GLY A 36 16.48 -12.41 7.73
N THR A 37 15.77 -11.32 7.98
CA THR A 37 14.54 -10.96 7.26
C THR A 37 14.81 -9.89 6.21
N VAL A 38 14.25 -10.02 5.01
CA VAL A 38 14.33 -8.96 3.99
C VAL A 38 13.35 -7.85 4.36
N VAL A 39 13.87 -6.64 4.60
CA VAL A 39 13.09 -5.49 5.10
C VAL A 39 12.93 -4.39 4.07
N ALA A 40 13.79 -4.36 3.05
CA ALA A 40 13.79 -3.36 2.01
C ALA A 40 14.30 -3.95 0.70
N GLN A 41 14.07 -3.25 -0.39
CA GLN A 41 14.64 -3.57 -1.70
C GLN A 41 15.11 -2.30 -2.40
N ILE A 42 16.13 -2.42 -3.23
CA ILE A 42 16.54 -1.36 -4.17
C ILE A 42 16.11 -1.82 -5.56
N ASP A 43 15.16 -1.11 -6.13
CA ASP A 43 14.66 -1.35 -7.48
C ASP A 43 15.43 -0.49 -8.48
N PRO A 44 15.85 -1.01 -9.65
CA PRO A 44 16.32 -0.18 -10.73
C PRO A 44 15.23 0.83 -11.13
N PRO A 45 15.58 2.03 -11.63
CA PRO A 45 14.58 3.01 -12.03
C PRO A 45 13.71 2.46 -13.18
N ASP A 46 12.40 2.52 -13.02
CA ASP A 46 11.42 2.13 -14.03
C ASP A 46 10.83 3.39 -14.70
N PRO A 47 11.04 3.60 -16.01
CA PRO A 47 10.52 4.79 -16.70
C PRO A 47 9.01 4.95 -16.65
N ILE A 48 8.24 3.87 -16.45
CA ILE A 48 6.78 3.90 -16.41
C ILE A 48 6.30 4.32 -15.02
N THR A 49 6.90 3.73 -13.97
CA THR A 49 6.45 3.92 -12.59
C THR A 49 7.10 5.15 -11.94
N ASP A 50 8.32 5.50 -12.36
CA ASP A 50 9.16 6.50 -11.71
C ASP A 50 9.35 7.77 -12.56
N MET A 51 8.53 7.96 -13.59
CA MET A 51 8.71 9.03 -14.59
C MET A 51 8.86 10.42 -13.97
N GLU A 52 7.98 10.78 -13.03
CA GLU A 52 7.99 12.09 -12.38
C GLU A 52 9.29 12.31 -11.58
N ALA A 53 9.70 11.30 -10.82
CA ALA A 53 10.92 11.31 -10.03
C ALA A 53 12.18 11.39 -10.92
N LEU A 54 12.19 10.69 -12.05
CA LEU A 54 13.24 10.73 -13.07
C LEU A 54 13.37 12.13 -13.70
N VAL A 55 12.23 12.74 -14.06
CA VAL A 55 12.21 14.09 -14.62
C VAL A 55 12.67 15.12 -13.59
N GLY A 56 12.16 15.05 -12.35
CA GLY A 56 12.59 15.92 -11.26
C GLY A 56 14.11 15.87 -11.06
N PHE A 57 14.67 14.67 -10.93
CA PHE A 57 16.11 14.48 -10.78
C PHE A 57 16.91 15.02 -11.97
N ALA A 58 16.43 14.84 -13.20
CA ALA A 58 17.12 15.33 -14.40
C ALA A 58 17.18 16.88 -14.48
N VAL A 59 16.20 17.57 -13.89
CA VAL A 59 16.10 19.03 -13.92
C VAL A 59 16.87 19.67 -12.76
N THR A 60 16.69 19.17 -11.54
CA THR A 60 17.19 19.82 -10.32
C THR A 60 18.41 19.12 -9.71
N GLY A 61 18.68 17.87 -10.10
CA GLY A 61 19.67 17.02 -9.45
C GLY A 61 19.19 16.38 -8.15
N GLU A 62 17.94 16.61 -7.75
CA GLU A 62 17.34 16.11 -6.52
C GLU A 62 15.87 15.69 -6.77
N ILE A 63 15.30 14.89 -5.87
CA ILE A 63 13.88 14.50 -5.94
C ILE A 63 13.19 15.03 -4.70
N GLU A 64 12.25 15.95 -4.89
CA GLU A 64 11.53 16.60 -3.79
C GLU A 64 10.79 15.58 -2.93
N GLY A 65 10.89 15.74 -1.61
CA GLY A 65 10.24 14.84 -0.65
C GLY A 65 10.90 13.47 -0.47
N LEU A 66 11.96 13.15 -1.22
CA LEU A 66 12.71 11.90 -1.06
C LEU A 66 14.12 12.14 -0.53
N ASN A 67 14.58 11.21 0.31
CA ASN A 67 15.97 11.24 0.79
C ASN A 67 16.92 10.64 -0.26
N GLU A 68 18.13 11.16 -0.34
CA GLU A 68 19.19 10.61 -1.17
C GLU A 68 20.05 9.60 -0.39
N LEU A 69 20.24 8.41 -0.96
CA LEU A 69 21.22 7.42 -0.53
C LEU A 69 22.35 7.34 -1.56
N THR A 70 23.40 8.13 -1.35
CA THR A 70 24.57 8.14 -2.25
C THR A 70 25.45 6.90 -2.07
N ALA A 71 26.17 6.52 -3.14
CA ALA A 71 27.22 5.50 -3.09
C ALA A 71 28.26 5.77 -2.01
N THR A 72 28.61 7.03 -1.78
CA THR A 72 29.52 7.45 -0.71
C THR A 72 28.90 7.18 0.67
N THR A 73 27.62 7.48 0.87
CA THR A 73 26.91 7.17 2.13
C THR A 73 26.84 5.67 2.40
N ILE A 74 26.67 4.84 1.35
CA ILE A 74 26.73 3.38 1.49
C ILE A 74 28.16 2.92 1.85
N GLY A 75 29.17 3.46 1.16
CA GLY A 75 30.57 3.04 1.32
C GLY A 75 31.24 3.57 2.58
N GLN A 76 30.85 4.74 3.09
CA GLN A 76 31.50 5.41 4.21
C GLN A 76 30.60 5.48 5.46
N GLY A 77 29.31 5.74 5.28
CA GLY A 77 28.32 5.88 6.36
C GLY A 77 27.66 4.57 6.80
N SER A 78 26.64 4.71 7.65
CA SER A 78 25.77 3.60 8.07
C SER A 78 24.45 3.68 7.30
N PRO A 79 24.22 2.82 6.28
CA PRO A 79 22.97 2.80 5.51
C PRO A 79 21.76 2.40 6.38
N SER A 80 22.00 1.95 7.61
CA SER A 80 20.98 1.50 8.57
C SER A 80 19.88 2.53 8.85
N ARG A 81 20.16 3.84 8.77
CA ARG A 81 19.12 4.86 8.96
C ARG A 81 18.16 4.89 7.77
N MET A 82 18.70 4.88 6.55
CA MET A 82 17.89 4.90 5.33
C MET A 82 17.12 3.60 5.14
N VAL A 83 17.73 2.45 5.44
CA VAL A 83 17.02 1.17 5.40
C VAL A 83 15.86 1.13 6.40
N ARG A 84 16.04 1.68 7.62
CA ARG A 84 14.93 1.81 8.59
C ARG A 84 13.82 2.73 8.10
N SER A 85 14.18 3.84 7.46
CA SER A 85 13.20 4.76 6.88
C SER A 85 12.39 4.09 5.76
N ALA A 86 13.08 3.36 4.89
CA ALA A 86 12.46 2.61 3.80
C ALA A 86 11.55 1.50 4.33
N GLU A 87 12.00 0.72 5.32
CA GLU A 87 11.19 -0.29 6.01
C GLU A 87 9.90 0.32 6.61
N ALA A 88 9.96 1.54 7.14
CA ALA A 88 8.81 2.28 7.65
C ALA A 88 7.92 2.91 6.55
N GLY A 89 8.19 2.62 5.27
CA GLY A 89 7.39 3.09 4.13
C GLY A 89 7.82 4.45 3.58
N THR A 90 8.93 5.03 4.05
CA THR A 90 9.48 6.27 3.48
C THR A 90 10.59 5.95 2.47
N PRO A 91 10.34 6.02 1.16
CA PRO A 91 11.33 5.67 0.15
C PRO A 91 12.51 6.65 0.11
N ALA A 92 13.59 6.18 -0.48
CA ALA A 92 14.78 6.99 -0.79
C ALA A 92 15.24 6.68 -2.22
N TYR A 93 15.85 7.65 -2.88
CA TYR A 93 16.47 7.42 -4.18
C TYR A 93 17.97 7.17 -4.01
N VAL A 94 18.53 6.31 -4.85
CA VAL A 94 19.91 5.86 -4.75
C VAL A 94 20.70 6.45 -5.90
N THR A 95 21.80 7.14 -5.57
CA THR A 95 22.66 7.77 -6.58
C THR A 95 24.08 7.23 -6.54
N ARG A 96 24.72 7.23 -7.71
CA ARG A 96 26.14 6.94 -7.88
C ARG A 96 26.70 7.88 -8.94
N GLU A 97 27.78 8.59 -8.58
CA GLU A 97 28.48 9.48 -9.52
C GLU A 97 27.53 10.51 -10.17
N GLY A 98 26.57 11.05 -9.39
CA GLY A 98 25.58 12.01 -9.85
C GLY A 98 24.47 11.44 -10.73
N ARG A 99 24.34 10.11 -10.81
CA ARG A 99 23.29 9.43 -11.57
C ARG A 99 22.35 8.68 -10.64
N LEU A 100 21.06 8.75 -10.92
CA LEU A 100 20.06 7.91 -10.28
C LEU A 100 20.23 6.46 -10.77
N VAL A 101 20.44 5.54 -9.83
CA VAL A 101 20.67 4.11 -10.11
C VAL A 101 19.62 3.20 -9.47
N GLY A 102 18.71 3.75 -8.67
CA GLY A 102 17.57 2.99 -8.16
C GLY A 102 16.78 3.71 -7.08
N PHE A 103 15.76 3.02 -6.57
CA PHE A 103 14.93 3.47 -5.46
C PHE A 103 14.96 2.44 -4.34
N LEU A 104 15.39 2.86 -3.15
CA LEU A 104 15.28 2.08 -1.93
C LEU A 104 13.84 2.23 -1.39
N ARG A 105 13.11 1.13 -1.36
CA ARG A 105 11.71 1.06 -0.94
C ARG A 105 11.55 0.03 0.16
N THR A 106 10.46 0.14 0.93
CA THR A 106 10.01 -1.01 1.70
C THR A 106 9.88 -2.18 0.74
N ARG A 107 10.39 -3.35 1.10
CA ARG A 107 9.99 -4.54 0.35
C ARG A 107 8.50 -4.60 0.59
N ALA A 108 7.71 -4.51 -0.48
CA ALA A 108 6.36 -5.02 -0.39
C ALA A 108 6.56 -6.45 0.09
N VAL A 109 6.29 -6.69 1.38
CA VAL A 109 5.98 -8.02 1.86
C VAL A 109 4.96 -8.44 0.82
N GLU A 110 5.29 -9.44 -0.01
CA GLU A 110 4.28 -10.07 -0.87
C GLU A 110 3.06 -10.16 0.02
N PRO A 111 2.00 -9.40 -0.30
CA PRO A 111 1.02 -8.95 0.68
C PRO A 111 0.77 -10.13 1.57
N PHE A 112 1.18 -10.02 2.86
CA PHE A 112 1.09 -11.09 3.87
C PHE A 112 -0.04 -11.98 3.42
N THR A 113 0.26 -13.20 2.91
CA THR A 113 -0.67 -13.93 2.02
C THR A 113 -1.98 -14.10 2.75
N LEU A 114 -2.84 -13.09 2.61
CA LEU A 114 -4.18 -13.06 3.11
C LEU A 114 -4.85 -14.25 2.48
N GLY A 115 -4.53 -14.52 1.21
CA GLY A 115 -4.73 -15.80 0.53
C GLY A 115 -4.39 -17.03 1.35
N ALA A 116 -3.15 -17.28 1.76
CA ALA A 116 -2.79 -18.54 2.43
C ALA A 116 -3.42 -18.69 3.84
N ALA A 117 -3.42 -17.64 4.65
CA ALA A 117 -4.05 -17.68 5.97
C ALA A 117 -5.58 -17.79 5.87
N TRP A 118 -6.19 -17.16 4.86
CA TRP A 118 -7.61 -17.28 4.55
C TRP A 118 -7.95 -18.66 3.98
N VAL A 119 -7.15 -19.20 3.06
CA VAL A 119 -7.28 -20.57 2.52
C VAL A 119 -7.21 -21.57 3.67
N GLU A 120 -6.24 -21.45 4.58
CA GLU A 120 -6.11 -22.31 5.76
C GLU A 120 -7.32 -22.19 6.71
N GLN A 121 -7.81 -20.97 6.96
CA GLN A 121 -8.99 -20.73 7.77
C GLN A 121 -10.28 -21.30 7.15
N GLN A 122 -10.46 -21.13 5.84
CA GLN A 122 -11.61 -21.62 5.09
C GLN A 122 -11.59 -23.14 4.97
N LEU A 123 -10.41 -23.73 4.72
CA LEU A 123 -10.22 -25.17 4.72
C LEU A 123 -10.52 -25.77 6.12
N SER A 124 -10.00 -25.15 7.18
CA SER A 124 -10.30 -25.57 8.57
C SER A 124 -11.79 -25.44 8.92
N THR A 125 -12.49 -24.45 8.36
CA THR A 125 -13.94 -24.29 8.55
C THR A 125 -14.70 -25.36 7.78
N TYR A 126 -14.31 -25.62 6.53
CA TYR A 126 -14.90 -26.65 5.69
C TYR A 126 -14.74 -28.05 6.31
N GLU A 127 -13.54 -28.41 6.78
CA GLU A 127 -13.28 -29.68 7.47
C GLU A 127 -14.12 -29.86 8.74
N ARG A 128 -14.37 -28.77 9.47
CA ARG A 128 -15.21 -28.78 10.68
C ARG A 128 -16.68 -29.00 10.36
N ASP A 129 -17.17 -28.36 9.31
CA ASP A 129 -18.58 -28.42 8.90
C ASP A 129 -18.89 -29.68 8.08
N HIS A 130 -17.87 -30.31 7.47
CA HIS A 130 -17.97 -31.52 6.66
C HIS A 130 -17.04 -32.63 7.18
N PRO A 131 -17.30 -33.19 8.37
CA PRO A 131 -16.43 -34.20 8.99
C PRO A 131 -16.36 -35.54 8.22
N HIS A 132 -17.18 -35.70 7.18
CA HIS A 132 -17.22 -36.87 6.31
C HIS A 132 -16.74 -36.56 4.88
N ALA A 133 -16.18 -35.36 4.65
CA ALA A 133 -15.61 -35.00 3.36
C ALA A 133 -14.52 -36.00 2.95
N THR A 134 -14.57 -36.42 1.70
CA THR A 134 -13.56 -37.27 1.06
C THR A 134 -12.34 -36.44 0.66
N ALA A 135 -11.22 -37.11 0.36
CA ALA A 135 -10.01 -36.43 -0.08
C ALA A 135 -10.22 -35.67 -1.42
N GLU A 136 -11.02 -36.21 -2.33
CA GLU A 136 -11.35 -35.53 -3.61
C GLU A 136 -12.15 -34.25 -3.38
N GLU A 137 -13.10 -34.24 -2.43
CA GLU A 137 -13.87 -33.03 -2.09
C GLU A 137 -12.99 -31.94 -1.45
N LEU A 138 -12.01 -32.33 -0.63
CA LEU A 138 -11.05 -31.38 -0.04
C LEU A 138 -10.10 -30.79 -1.09
N ASP A 139 -9.64 -31.58 -2.05
CA ASP A 139 -8.81 -31.10 -3.15
C ASP A 139 -9.58 -30.11 -4.05
N GLU A 140 -10.84 -30.41 -4.40
CA GLU A 140 -11.70 -29.48 -5.17
C GLU A 140 -11.90 -28.14 -4.46
N VAL A 141 -12.11 -28.16 -3.14
CA VAL A 141 -12.25 -26.93 -2.33
C VAL A 141 -10.94 -26.18 -2.24
N MET A 142 -9.81 -26.87 -2.08
CA MET A 142 -8.50 -26.24 -2.03
C MET A 142 -8.16 -25.53 -3.35
N ASP A 143 -8.46 -26.15 -4.49
CA ASP A 143 -8.25 -25.56 -5.82
C ASP A 143 -9.10 -24.30 -6.04
N ASP A 144 -10.40 -24.33 -5.69
CA ASP A 144 -11.28 -23.15 -5.75
C ASP A 144 -10.83 -22.03 -4.81
N LEU A 145 -10.40 -22.36 -3.58
CA LEU A 145 -9.87 -21.37 -2.64
C LEU A 145 -8.55 -20.76 -3.13
N GLN A 146 -7.66 -21.55 -3.73
CA GLN A 146 -6.42 -21.06 -4.32
C GLN A 146 -6.68 -20.18 -5.54
N GLU A 147 -7.62 -20.54 -6.41
CA GLU A 147 -8.02 -19.71 -7.56
C GLU A 147 -8.57 -18.35 -7.10
N ARG A 148 -9.43 -18.35 -6.07
CA ARG A 148 -9.97 -17.11 -5.48
C ARG A 148 -8.90 -16.26 -4.79
N ALA A 149 -7.98 -16.90 -4.06
CA ALA A 149 -6.86 -16.23 -3.41
C ALA A 149 -5.87 -15.62 -4.41
N SER A 150 -5.75 -16.22 -5.59
CA SER A 150 -4.88 -15.75 -6.69
C SER A 150 -5.45 -14.53 -7.42
N ASN A 151 -6.73 -14.22 -7.23
CA ASN A 151 -7.37 -13.03 -7.76
C ASN A 151 -7.40 -11.92 -6.70
N PRO A 152 -6.54 -10.88 -6.77
CA PRO A 152 -6.41 -9.87 -5.73
C PRO A 152 -7.69 -9.07 -5.47
N ALA A 153 -8.58 -8.90 -6.46
CA ALA A 153 -9.87 -8.26 -6.27
C ALA A 153 -10.86 -9.16 -5.49
N ALA A 154 -10.81 -10.48 -5.71
CA ALA A 154 -11.61 -11.46 -4.99
C ALA A 154 -11.10 -11.66 -3.56
N ALA A 155 -9.79 -11.74 -3.36
CA ALA A 155 -9.18 -11.89 -2.04
C ALA A 155 -9.47 -10.71 -1.11
N VAL A 156 -9.47 -9.47 -1.65
CA VAL A 156 -9.88 -8.28 -0.89
C VAL A 156 -11.38 -8.29 -0.61
N GLY A 157 -12.22 -8.65 -1.59
CA GLY A 157 -13.67 -8.76 -1.40
C GLY A 157 -14.08 -9.83 -0.37
N LEU A 158 -13.40 -10.97 -0.35
CA LEU A 158 -13.67 -12.10 0.56
C LEU A 158 -13.16 -11.82 1.98
N HIS A 159 -11.98 -11.22 2.14
CA HIS A 159 -11.49 -10.81 3.46
C HIS A 159 -12.42 -9.74 4.10
N LEU A 160 -12.97 -8.83 3.29
CA LEU A 160 -13.97 -7.85 3.73
C LEU A 160 -15.32 -8.50 4.09
N ALA A 161 -15.69 -9.62 3.44
CA ALA A 161 -16.91 -10.38 3.72
C ALA A 161 -16.84 -11.22 5.01
N ASP A 162 -15.67 -11.77 5.34
CA ASP A 162 -15.43 -12.48 6.61
C ASP A 162 -15.31 -11.51 7.80
N LEU A 163 -14.67 -10.35 7.60
CA LEU A 163 -14.67 -9.26 8.59
C LEU A 163 -16.08 -8.69 8.83
N ALA A 164 -17.02 -8.90 7.90
CA ALA A 164 -18.43 -8.51 8.03
C ALA A 164 -19.26 -9.43 8.93
N HIS A 165 -18.86 -10.70 9.11
CA HIS A 165 -19.64 -11.70 9.85
C HIS A 165 -19.44 -11.66 11.38
N ALA A 166 -18.42 -10.98 11.88
CA ALA A 166 -18.29 -10.66 13.31
C ALA A 166 -18.91 -9.27 13.60
N ALA A 167 -20.08 -9.22 14.25
CA ALA A 167 -20.85 -7.99 14.46
C ALA A 167 -20.11 -6.98 15.37
N PRO A 168 -19.37 -6.02 14.78
CA PRO A 168 -19.82 -4.67 14.41
C PRO A 168 -19.84 -4.40 12.88
N GLY A 169 -19.84 -5.46 12.05
CA GLY A 169 -19.54 -5.43 10.62
C GLY A 169 -20.45 -4.64 9.67
N ARG A 170 -21.75 -4.41 9.94
CA ARG A 170 -22.67 -3.87 8.90
C ARG A 170 -22.30 -2.48 8.38
N ALA A 171 -21.88 -1.57 9.26
CA ALA A 171 -21.44 -0.24 8.84
C ALA A 171 -20.15 -0.34 8.03
N ARG A 172 -19.20 -1.19 8.43
CA ARG A 172 -17.95 -1.42 7.70
C ARG A 172 -18.20 -2.01 6.31
N THR A 173 -19.06 -3.01 6.21
CA THR A 173 -19.45 -3.61 4.92
C THR A 173 -20.12 -2.58 4.02
N ARG A 174 -21.02 -1.76 4.55
CA ARG A 174 -21.68 -0.72 3.75
C ARG A 174 -20.70 0.36 3.30
N VAL A 175 -19.77 0.79 4.16
CA VAL A 175 -18.75 1.79 3.81
C VAL A 175 -17.80 1.26 2.73
N ALA A 176 -17.33 0.01 2.84
CA ALA A 176 -16.51 -0.61 1.81
C ALA A 176 -17.26 -0.79 0.48
N ALA A 177 -18.53 -1.20 0.53
CA ALA A 177 -19.37 -1.32 -0.68
C ALA A 177 -19.57 0.05 -1.35
N LEU A 178 -19.78 1.10 -0.56
CA LEU A 178 -19.94 2.48 -1.07
C LEU A 178 -18.62 3.04 -1.64
N GLU A 179 -17.45 2.68 -1.09
CA GLU A 179 -16.15 3.05 -1.68
C GLU A 179 -16.00 2.47 -3.09
N ILE A 180 -16.26 1.17 -3.24
CA ILE A 180 -16.19 0.47 -4.54
C ILE A 180 -17.20 1.06 -5.52
N GLU A 181 -18.43 1.33 -5.06
CA GLU A 181 -19.48 1.94 -5.88
C GLU A 181 -19.09 3.34 -6.36
N VAL A 182 -18.51 4.18 -5.50
CA VAL A 182 -17.98 5.50 -5.88
C VAL A 182 -16.90 5.37 -6.95
N GLU A 183 -15.95 4.46 -6.78
CA GLU A 183 -14.87 4.26 -7.75
C GLU A 183 -15.40 3.82 -9.13
N ASP A 184 -16.34 2.88 -9.15
CA ASP A 184 -16.92 2.38 -10.40
C ASP A 184 -17.78 3.43 -11.12
N LEU A 185 -18.53 4.23 -10.36
CA LEU A 185 -19.34 5.33 -10.90
C LEU A 185 -18.46 6.47 -11.45
N VAL A 186 -17.35 6.80 -10.79
CA VAL A 186 -16.36 7.76 -11.32
C VAL A 186 -15.72 7.22 -12.60
N ARG A 187 -15.29 5.96 -12.60
CA ARG A 187 -14.67 5.32 -13.78
C ARG A 187 -15.60 5.28 -14.99
N SER A 188 -16.90 5.12 -14.76
CA SER A 188 -17.93 5.12 -15.80
C SER A 188 -18.44 6.53 -16.19
N GLY A 189 -17.88 7.60 -15.62
CA GLY A 189 -18.27 8.98 -15.92
C GLY A 189 -19.63 9.39 -15.33
N ARG A 190 -20.20 8.61 -14.41
CA ARG A 190 -21.51 8.84 -13.77
C ARG A 190 -21.36 9.71 -12.52
N LEU A 191 -20.77 10.90 -12.67
CA LEU A 191 -20.36 11.74 -11.54
C LEU A 191 -21.49 12.07 -10.55
N SER A 192 -22.70 12.36 -11.03
CA SER A 192 -23.84 12.67 -10.16
C SER A 192 -24.29 11.49 -9.29
N ASP A 193 -24.15 10.25 -9.79
CA ASP A 193 -24.45 9.06 -9.01
C ASP A 193 -23.31 8.78 -8.01
N ALA A 194 -22.06 8.98 -8.43
CA ALA A 194 -20.89 8.89 -7.54
C ALA A 194 -21.02 9.88 -6.36
N GLU A 195 -21.45 11.12 -6.61
CA GLU A 195 -21.73 12.12 -5.57
C GLU A 195 -22.82 11.67 -4.58
N ARG A 196 -23.79 10.86 -5.02
CA ARG A 196 -24.86 10.33 -4.16
C ARG A 196 -24.30 9.24 -3.24
N ALA A 197 -23.59 8.27 -3.82
CA ALA A 197 -22.93 7.19 -3.07
C ALA A 197 -21.89 7.75 -2.08
N TYR A 198 -21.11 8.74 -2.51
CA TYR A 198 -20.12 9.43 -1.68
C TYR A 198 -20.77 10.13 -0.47
N ARG A 199 -21.90 10.82 -0.65
CA ARG A 199 -22.64 11.43 0.48
C ARG A 199 -23.20 10.38 1.44
N GLU A 200 -23.71 9.27 0.93
CA GLU A 200 -24.18 8.17 1.75
C GLU A 200 -23.05 7.55 2.58
N LEU A 201 -21.84 7.46 2.01
CA LEU A 201 -20.65 6.96 2.70
C LEU A 201 -20.37 7.75 3.98
N PHE A 202 -20.36 9.09 3.92
CA PHE A 202 -20.20 9.92 5.14
C PHE A 202 -21.34 9.76 6.13
N SER A 203 -22.58 9.69 5.64
CA SER A 203 -23.73 9.48 6.52
C SER A 203 -23.65 8.14 7.25
N THR A 204 -23.03 7.13 6.63
CA THR A 204 -22.87 5.78 7.20
C THR A 204 -21.75 5.74 8.25
N VAL A 205 -20.67 6.47 8.04
CA VAL A 205 -19.53 6.56 8.98
C VAL A 205 -19.90 7.38 10.22
N GLY A 206 -20.72 8.42 10.05
CA GLY A 206 -21.13 9.30 11.16
C GLY A 206 -19.93 9.96 11.85
N SER A 207 -19.95 10.00 13.19
CA SER A 207 -18.86 10.51 14.03
C SER A 207 -17.90 9.42 14.53
N VAL A 208 -17.98 8.21 13.97
CA VAL A 208 -17.21 7.06 14.47
C VAL A 208 -15.75 7.19 14.03
N VAL A 209 -14.86 7.35 15.01
CA VAL A 209 -13.41 7.37 14.81
C VAL A 209 -12.88 5.93 14.78
N ASP A 210 -13.13 5.23 13.67
CA ASP A 210 -12.52 3.93 13.39
C ASP A 210 -11.38 4.12 12.37
N PRO A 211 -10.11 3.89 12.75
CA PRO A 211 -8.96 4.07 11.85
C PRO A 211 -9.07 3.31 10.53
N THR A 212 -9.75 2.16 10.53
CA THR A 212 -9.95 1.32 9.34
C THR A 212 -10.94 1.98 8.38
N LEU A 213 -12.00 2.58 8.93
CA LEU A 213 -12.96 3.35 8.14
C LEU A 213 -12.34 4.66 7.64
N THR A 214 -11.45 5.29 8.42
CA THR A 214 -10.74 6.51 8.00
C THR A 214 -9.98 6.29 6.69
N ILE A 215 -9.25 5.18 6.54
CA ILE A 215 -8.52 4.88 5.29
C ILE A 215 -9.49 4.76 4.11
N THR A 216 -10.59 4.02 4.29
CA THR A 216 -11.63 3.78 3.29
C THR A 216 -12.30 5.09 2.85
N VAL A 217 -12.62 5.95 3.82
CA VAL A 217 -13.21 7.27 3.58
C VAL A 217 -12.23 8.19 2.84
N VAL A 218 -10.96 8.22 3.25
CA VAL A 218 -9.93 9.05 2.60
C VAL A 218 -9.73 8.65 1.14
N ARG A 219 -9.74 7.35 0.83
CA ARG A 219 -9.69 6.89 -0.57
C ARG A 219 -10.90 7.33 -1.38
N ALA A 220 -12.10 7.20 -0.85
CA ALA A 220 -13.31 7.70 -1.52
C ALA A 220 -13.24 9.23 -1.74
N ILE A 221 -12.70 10.00 -0.78
CA ILE A 221 -12.47 11.45 -0.90
C ILE A 221 -11.49 11.76 -2.04
N ASP A 222 -10.35 11.07 -2.08
CA ASP A 222 -9.32 11.26 -3.11
C ASP A 222 -9.86 10.94 -4.51
N THR A 223 -10.60 9.82 -4.65
CA THR A 223 -11.26 9.43 -5.90
C THR A 223 -12.22 10.51 -6.40
N MET A 224 -13.07 11.04 -5.52
CA MET A 224 -13.99 12.14 -5.90
C MET A 224 -13.25 13.45 -6.19
N GLY A 225 -12.23 13.79 -5.40
CA GLY A 225 -11.39 14.97 -5.62
C GLY A 225 -10.75 14.98 -7.01
N LYS A 226 -10.17 13.84 -7.42
CA LYS A 226 -9.63 13.64 -8.78
C LYS A 226 -10.71 13.75 -9.85
N ALA A 227 -11.89 13.20 -9.60
CA ALA A 227 -13.02 13.29 -10.52
C ALA A 227 -13.48 14.74 -10.73
N TYR A 228 -13.57 15.55 -9.66
CA TYR A 228 -13.92 16.96 -9.74
C TYR A 228 -12.86 17.76 -10.51
N ALA A 229 -11.58 17.52 -10.23
CA ALA A 229 -10.48 18.17 -10.94
C ALA A 229 -10.53 17.88 -12.44
N ALA A 230 -10.80 16.63 -12.83
CA ALA A 230 -10.95 16.23 -14.23
C ALA A 230 -12.12 16.92 -14.95
N HIS A 231 -13.12 17.40 -14.21
CA HIS A 231 -14.27 18.15 -14.74
C HIS A 231 -14.15 19.67 -14.59
N GLY A 232 -13.02 20.18 -14.08
CA GLY A 232 -12.79 21.61 -13.86
C GLY A 232 -13.60 22.20 -12.70
N ASP A 233 -14.02 21.38 -11.73
CA ASP A 233 -14.72 21.83 -10.53
C ASP A 233 -13.71 22.03 -9.38
N ASP A 234 -12.96 23.15 -9.46
CA ASP A 234 -11.88 23.47 -8.55
C ASP A 234 -12.37 23.64 -7.10
N GLU A 235 -13.55 24.21 -6.90
CA GLU A 235 -14.15 24.44 -5.59
C GLU A 235 -14.42 23.10 -4.87
N LYS A 236 -15.04 22.14 -5.56
CA LYS A 236 -15.28 20.81 -4.98
C LYS A 236 -13.99 20.01 -4.79
N THR A 237 -13.00 20.20 -5.67
CA THR A 237 -11.67 19.58 -5.52
C THR A 237 -10.99 20.05 -4.24
N LEU A 238 -10.96 21.36 -3.99
CA LEU A 238 -10.42 21.94 -2.76
C LEU A 238 -11.19 21.48 -1.53
N THR A 239 -12.52 21.42 -1.63
CA THR A 239 -13.39 20.94 -0.54
C THR A 239 -13.10 19.49 -0.19
N ALA A 240 -12.96 18.61 -1.20
CA ALA A 240 -12.59 17.21 -0.99
C ALA A 240 -11.21 17.10 -0.32
N THR A 241 -10.21 17.84 -0.83
CA THR A 241 -8.86 17.85 -0.26
C THR A 241 -8.84 18.29 1.20
N ALA A 242 -9.54 19.39 1.53
CA ALA A 242 -9.67 19.86 2.90
C ALA A 242 -10.33 18.81 3.81
N LYS A 243 -11.33 18.09 3.30
CA LYS A 243 -12.01 17.03 4.04
C LYS A 243 -11.10 15.82 4.32
N ALA A 244 -10.27 15.41 3.35
CA ALA A 244 -9.28 14.36 3.57
C ALA A 244 -8.30 14.74 4.68
N LEU A 245 -7.82 15.99 4.68
CA LEU A 245 -6.93 16.50 5.72
C LEU A 245 -7.58 16.52 7.11
N GLU A 246 -8.88 16.82 7.20
CA GLU A 246 -9.62 16.73 8.47
C GLU A 246 -9.62 15.31 9.04
N PHE A 247 -9.81 14.29 8.19
CA PHE A 247 -9.78 12.88 8.59
C PHE A 247 -8.37 12.36 8.95
N LEU A 248 -7.33 12.94 8.36
CA LEU A 248 -5.93 12.57 8.62
C LEU A 248 -5.33 13.34 9.81
N SER A 249 -5.95 14.43 10.22
CA SER A 249 -5.48 15.23 11.36
C SER A 249 -5.80 14.51 12.68
N PRO A 250 -4.85 14.43 13.63
CA PRO A 250 -5.15 13.90 14.95
C PRO A 250 -6.25 14.75 15.61
N PRO A 251 -7.18 14.13 16.38
CA PRO A 251 -8.21 14.90 17.06
C PRO A 251 -7.53 15.95 17.94
N ALA A 252 -8.00 17.20 17.87
CA ALA A 252 -7.50 18.26 18.72
C ALA A 252 -7.51 17.77 20.18
N PRO A 253 -6.43 18.00 20.95
CA PRO A 253 -6.38 17.58 22.34
C PRO A 253 -7.62 18.16 23.02
N ARG A 254 -8.46 17.29 23.60
CA ARG A 254 -9.61 17.75 24.37
C ARG A 254 -9.04 18.66 25.45
N SER A 255 -9.35 19.96 25.36
CA SER A 255 -9.02 20.92 26.40
C SER A 255 -9.50 20.30 27.70
N ALA A 256 -8.57 20.03 28.62
CA ALA A 256 -8.93 19.50 29.92
C ALA A 256 -9.94 20.50 30.50
N GLU A 257 -11.20 20.10 30.60
CA GLU A 257 -12.18 20.83 31.40
C GLU A 257 -11.59 20.87 32.80
N THR A 258 -11.02 22.01 33.15
CA THR A 258 -10.69 22.36 34.52
C THR A 258 -12.01 22.45 35.27
N ASP A 259 -12.45 21.31 35.81
CA ASP A 259 -13.48 21.26 36.84
C ASP A 259 -13.08 22.24 37.95
N SER A 260 -13.88 23.29 38.11
CA SER A 260 -13.83 24.27 39.20
C SER A 260 -15.04 24.12 40.09
#